data_AF-A0A6M0BJE1-F1
#
_entry.id   AF-A0A6M0BJE1-F1
#
_cell.length_a   1.000
_cell.length_b   1.000
_cell.length_c   1.000
_cell.angle_alpha   90.00
_cell.angle_beta   90.00
_cell.angle_gamma   90.00
#
_symmetry.space_group_name_H-M   'P 1'
#
loop_
_entity.id
_entity.type
_entity.pdbx_description
1 polymer ?
#
loop_
_entity_poly.entity_id
_entity_poly.type
_entity_poly.pdbx_seq_one_letter_code
_entity_poly.pdbx_strand_id
1 'polypeptide(L)'
;MSESENPTLIKGALKSLKRFWLLIIGVVLVITLVIAWPLISNSPVRYADINDHFKYGSIGSEPVNGVPYWIWKVLPAIFPDKLPGEGYASLGFIYEPGQDRPIGFSKRRMFVDRVGLNCAVCHAGTVRDTPDSTPRVITTMPSNTVNLSRYIKFISEVPFDPRFNPDRILAEIAAQGEKFNPIQKLIYR
;
A
#
# COMPACT_ATOMS: atom_id res chain seq x y z
N MET A 1 -46.27 21.47 -53.49
CA MET A 1 -46.05 20.58 -52.34
C MET A 1 -45.26 21.34 -51.28
N SER A 2 -45.79 21.51 -50.08
CA SER A 2 -45.04 21.93 -48.90
C SER A 2 -45.47 21.00 -47.79
N GLU A 3 -44.57 20.10 -47.38
CA GLU A 3 -44.77 19.17 -46.28
C GLU A 3 -44.97 19.94 -44.98
N SER A 4 -46.11 19.73 -44.33
CA SER A 4 -46.34 20.19 -42.96
C SER A 4 -45.54 19.31 -42.00
N GLU A 5 -44.39 19.78 -41.53
CA GLU A 5 -43.66 19.14 -40.43
C GLU A 5 -44.56 19.03 -39.20
N ASN A 6 -44.82 17.80 -38.74
CA ASN A 6 -45.74 17.52 -37.65
C ASN A 6 -45.06 17.82 -36.28
N PRO A 7 -45.46 18.88 -35.55
CA PRO A 7 -44.73 19.39 -34.38
C PRO A 7 -44.74 18.45 -33.17
N THR A 8 -45.57 17.41 -33.17
CA THR A 8 -45.66 16.41 -32.10
C THR A 8 -44.56 15.34 -32.20
N LEU A 9 -44.18 14.93 -33.41
CA LEU A 9 -43.11 13.96 -33.65
C LEU A 9 -41.73 14.54 -33.26
N ILE A 10 -41.50 15.81 -33.58
CA ILE A 10 -40.26 16.54 -33.26
C ILE A 10 -40.07 16.66 -31.73
N LYS A 11 -41.14 16.99 -31.00
CA LYS A 11 -41.11 17.08 -29.52
C LYS A 11 -40.84 15.73 -28.84
N GLY A 12 -41.39 14.64 -29.39
CA GLY A 12 -41.13 13.27 -28.91
C GLY A 12 -39.70 12.82 -29.15
N ALA A 13 -39.16 13.09 -30.34
CA ALA A 13 -37.77 12.82 -30.70
C ALA A 13 -36.78 13.60 -29.83
N LEU A 14 -36.99 14.90 -29.62
CA LEU A 14 -36.17 15.72 -28.71
C LEU A 14 -36.19 15.20 -27.26
N LYS A 15 -37.34 14.74 -26.78
CA LYS A 15 -37.48 14.19 -25.41
C LYS A 15 -36.76 12.85 -25.27
N SER A 16 -36.82 11.99 -26.30
CA SER A 16 -36.07 10.74 -26.36
C SER A 16 -34.56 10.99 -26.42
N LEU A 17 -34.13 11.92 -27.27
CA LEU A 17 -32.72 12.33 -27.41
C LEU A 17 -32.18 12.92 -26.11
N LYS A 18 -32.95 13.79 -25.42
CA LYS A 18 -32.58 14.32 -24.10
C LYS A 18 -32.43 13.22 -23.05
N ARG A 19 -33.33 12.23 -23.01
CA ARG A 19 -33.22 11.08 -22.11
C ARG A 19 -32.00 10.22 -22.43
N PHE A 20 -31.71 10.00 -23.70
CA PHE A 20 -30.52 9.28 -24.15
C PHE A 20 -29.23 9.98 -23.72
N TRP A 21 -29.12 11.29 -23.93
CA TRP A 21 -27.96 12.06 -23.47
C TRP A 21 -27.82 12.10 -21.94
N LEU A 22 -28.92 12.22 -21.20
CA LEU A 22 -28.90 12.13 -19.74
C LEU A 22 -28.42 10.75 -19.25
N LEU A 23 -28.82 9.67 -19.92
CA LEU A 23 -28.32 8.34 -19.62
C LEU A 23 -26.82 8.23 -19.91
N ILE A 24 -26.35 8.74 -21.06
CA ILE A 24 -24.92 8.76 -21.39
C ILE A 24 -24.14 9.55 -20.35
N ILE A 25 -24.58 10.75 -19.98
CA ILE A 25 -23.93 11.57 -18.95
C ILE A 25 -23.90 10.82 -17.62
N GLY A 26 -25.01 10.19 -17.23
CA GLY A 26 -25.07 9.38 -16.00
C GLY A 26 -24.07 8.21 -16.02
N VAL A 27 -24.00 7.47 -17.12
CA VAL A 27 -23.06 6.36 -17.29
C VAL A 27 -21.61 6.85 -17.26
N VAL A 28 -21.29 7.91 -18.00
CA VAL A 28 -19.94 8.50 -18.00
C VAL A 28 -19.56 8.95 -16.59
N LEU A 29 -20.46 9.61 -15.88
CA LEU A 29 -20.21 10.08 -14.52
C LEU A 29 -19.98 8.93 -13.55
N VAL A 30 -20.75 7.85 -13.62
CA VAL A 30 -20.52 6.63 -12.83
C VAL A 30 -19.17 6.00 -13.17
N ILE A 31 -18.82 5.87 -14.45
CA ILE A 31 -17.52 5.33 -14.89
C ILE A 31 -16.39 6.20 -14.35
N THR A 32 -16.49 7.53 -14.46
CA THR A 32 -15.49 8.46 -13.93
C THR A 32 -15.35 8.31 -12.42
N LEU A 33 -16.44 8.21 -11.67
CA LEU A 33 -16.38 8.00 -10.22
C LEU A 33 -15.76 6.66 -9.84
N VAL A 34 -16.08 5.58 -10.56
CA VAL A 34 -15.49 4.25 -10.33
C VAL A 34 -13.98 4.25 -10.62
N ILE A 35 -13.55 4.91 -11.70
CA ILE A 35 -12.13 5.05 -12.05
C ILE A 35 -11.40 5.98 -11.07
N ALA A 36 -12.07 7.04 -10.61
CA ALA A 36 -11.50 7.99 -9.65
C ALA A 36 -11.45 7.42 -8.23
N TRP A 37 -12.32 6.47 -7.88
CA TRP A 37 -12.45 5.94 -6.52
C TRP A 37 -11.11 5.45 -5.93
N PRO A 38 -10.29 4.62 -6.62
CA PRO A 38 -8.98 4.22 -6.11
C PRO A 38 -8.01 5.39 -5.89
N LEU A 39 -8.13 6.46 -6.69
CA LEU A 39 -7.27 7.65 -6.59
C LEU A 39 -7.58 8.47 -5.34
N ILE A 40 -8.84 8.51 -4.93
CA ILE A 40 -9.32 9.25 -3.75
C ILE A 40 -9.52 8.36 -2.52
N SER A 41 -9.49 7.03 -2.69
CA SER A 41 -9.67 6.09 -1.60
C SER A 41 -8.51 6.20 -0.61
N ASN A 42 -8.87 6.36 0.66
CA ASN A 42 -7.93 6.52 1.75
C ASN A 42 -8.34 5.62 2.90
N SER A 43 -7.98 4.34 2.82
CA SER A 43 -8.47 3.29 3.74
C SER A 43 -7.33 2.50 4.36
N PRO A 44 -7.20 2.49 5.70
CA PRO A 44 -6.27 1.60 6.38
C PRO A 44 -6.76 0.15 6.32
N VAL A 45 -5.83 -0.81 6.30
CA VAL A 45 -6.19 -2.23 6.53
C VAL A 45 -6.77 -2.35 7.94
N ARG A 46 -7.91 -3.02 8.06
CA ARG A 46 -8.60 -3.26 9.33
C ARG A 46 -8.51 -4.74 9.69
N TYR A 47 -8.27 -5.00 10.96
CA TYR A 47 -8.22 -6.34 11.53
C TYR A 47 -9.37 -6.49 12.53
N ALA A 48 -10.01 -7.65 12.51
CA ALA A 48 -11.10 -7.98 13.43
C ALA A 48 -10.56 -8.38 14.81
N ASP A 49 -9.46 -9.14 14.84
CA ASP A 49 -8.75 -9.47 16.07
C ASP A 49 -7.95 -8.27 16.57
N ILE A 50 -8.02 -8.02 17.88
CA ILE A 50 -7.38 -6.86 18.50
C ILE A 50 -5.85 -7.01 18.56
N ASN A 51 -5.31 -8.23 18.68
CA ASN A 51 -3.87 -8.44 18.66
C ASN A 51 -3.31 -8.20 17.26
N ASP A 52 -4.00 -8.66 16.23
CA ASP A 52 -3.62 -8.37 14.85
C ASP A 52 -3.72 -6.87 14.54
N HIS A 53 -4.78 -6.22 15.03
CA HIS A 53 -4.92 -4.77 14.92
C HIS A 53 -3.78 -4.04 15.64
N PHE A 54 -3.38 -4.49 16.82
CA PHE A 54 -2.27 -3.89 17.54
C PHE A 54 -0.94 -4.05 16.77
N LYS A 55 -0.68 -5.24 16.22
CA LYS A 55 0.57 -5.56 15.50
C LYS A 55 0.68 -4.84 14.15
N TYR A 56 -0.42 -4.72 13.42
CA TYR A 56 -0.43 -4.31 11.99
C TYR A 56 -1.39 -3.17 11.65
N GLY A 57 -2.15 -2.67 12.62
CA GLY A 57 -3.13 -1.61 12.43
C GLY A 57 -2.49 -0.25 12.20
N SER A 58 -3.17 0.57 11.39
CA SER A 58 -2.80 1.95 11.09
C SER A 58 -3.03 2.87 12.28
N ILE A 59 -2.03 3.71 12.57
CA ILE A 59 -2.16 4.86 13.48
C ILE A 59 -2.20 6.20 12.72
N GLY A 60 -2.32 6.15 11.39
CA GLY A 60 -2.27 7.33 10.53
C GLY A 60 -0.88 7.88 10.26
N SER A 61 0.19 7.09 10.43
CA SER A 61 1.57 7.48 10.13
C SER A 61 1.90 7.38 8.63
N GLU A 62 1.15 6.56 7.88
CA GLU A 62 1.40 6.24 6.47
C GLU A 62 1.26 7.44 5.51
N PRO A 63 0.30 8.37 5.70
CA PRO A 63 0.16 9.54 4.81
C PRO A 63 1.38 10.47 4.80
N VAL A 64 2.00 10.71 5.95
CA VAL A 64 3.13 11.65 6.07
C VAL A 64 4.46 10.91 5.97
N ASN A 65 4.66 9.86 6.77
CA ASN A 65 5.95 9.20 6.94
C ASN A 65 6.02 7.83 6.24
N GLY A 66 4.95 7.39 5.58
CA GLY A 66 4.91 6.06 4.98
C GLY A 66 5.70 5.96 3.68
N VAL A 67 6.24 4.79 3.38
CA VAL A 67 6.91 4.50 2.11
C VAL A 67 5.96 3.70 1.21
N PRO A 68 5.93 3.92 -0.12
CA PRO A 68 5.18 3.03 -1.01
C PRO A 68 5.55 1.57 -0.76
N TYR A 69 4.55 0.72 -0.49
CA TYR A 69 4.72 -0.65 0.00
C TYR A 69 5.72 -1.45 -0.85
N TRP A 70 5.55 -1.41 -2.17
CA TRP A 70 6.41 -2.16 -3.08
C TRP A 70 7.85 -1.62 -3.12
N ILE A 71 8.04 -0.30 -3.02
CA ILE A 71 9.40 0.27 -2.90
C ILE A 71 10.03 -0.26 -1.62
N TRP A 72 9.37 -0.07 -0.47
CA TRP A 72 9.84 -0.55 0.83
C TRP A 72 10.15 -2.05 0.80
N LYS A 73 9.23 -2.88 0.28
CA LYS A 73 9.37 -4.35 0.27
C LYS A 73 10.62 -4.82 -0.47
N VAL A 74 11.01 -4.15 -1.55
CA VAL A 74 12.17 -4.56 -2.36
C VAL A 74 13.50 -3.98 -1.89
N LEU A 75 13.50 -2.95 -1.02
CA LEU A 75 14.74 -2.31 -0.59
C LEU A 75 15.78 -3.30 -0.03
N PRO A 76 15.43 -4.27 0.83
CA PRO A 76 16.42 -5.20 1.34
C PRO A 76 17.09 -6.07 0.28
N ALA A 77 16.38 -6.40 -0.80
CA ALA A 77 16.92 -7.18 -1.91
C ALA A 77 17.80 -6.32 -2.84
N ILE A 78 17.49 -5.04 -3.00
CA ILE A 78 18.30 -4.09 -3.78
C ILE A 78 19.59 -3.70 -3.04
N PHE A 79 19.51 -3.60 -1.71
CA PHE A 79 20.56 -3.10 -0.82
C PHE A 79 20.95 -4.08 0.30
N PRO A 80 21.24 -5.35 0.00
CA PRO A 80 21.57 -6.35 1.03
C PRO A 80 22.85 -5.98 1.78
N ASP A 81 23.79 -5.29 1.12
CA ASP A 81 25.05 -4.77 1.67
C ASP A 81 24.86 -3.69 2.75
N LYS A 82 23.70 -3.02 2.79
CA LYS A 82 23.41 -1.99 3.81
C LYS A 82 22.71 -2.56 5.04
N LEU A 83 22.43 -3.87 5.05
CA LEU A 83 21.77 -4.57 6.15
C LEU A 83 22.77 -5.53 6.83
N PRO A 84 22.60 -5.82 8.13
CA PRO A 84 23.44 -6.80 8.83
C PRO A 84 23.23 -8.25 8.38
N GLY A 85 22.17 -8.52 7.62
CA GLY A 85 21.82 -9.85 7.17
C GLY A 85 20.58 -9.80 6.28
N GLU A 86 19.88 -10.92 6.18
CA GLU A 86 18.74 -11.04 5.28
C GLU A 86 17.54 -10.17 5.70
N GLY A 87 17.07 -9.34 4.77
CA GLY A 87 15.80 -8.65 4.91
C GLY A 87 15.72 -7.68 6.08
N TYR A 88 14.50 -7.21 6.36
CA TYR A 88 14.22 -6.43 7.57
C TYR A 88 14.35 -7.26 8.85
N ALA A 89 14.24 -8.58 8.79
CA ALA A 89 14.42 -9.46 9.95
C ALA A 89 15.82 -9.32 10.57
N SER A 90 16.85 -9.04 9.77
CA SER A 90 18.21 -8.77 10.25
C SER A 90 18.32 -7.53 11.16
N LEU A 91 17.36 -6.61 11.09
CA LEU A 91 17.26 -5.45 11.98
C LEU A 91 16.48 -5.76 13.27
N GLY A 92 16.13 -7.03 13.50
CA GLY A 92 15.39 -7.48 14.68
C GLY A 92 13.87 -7.28 14.60
N PHE A 93 13.34 -6.95 13.42
CA PHE A 93 11.90 -6.95 13.17
C PHE A 93 11.33 -8.37 13.21
N ILE A 94 10.18 -8.53 13.88
CA ILE A 94 9.53 -9.81 14.12
C ILE A 94 8.53 -10.11 13.01
N TYR A 95 8.63 -11.30 12.41
CA TYR A 95 7.67 -11.79 11.41
C TYR A 95 6.82 -12.92 11.99
N GLU A 96 5.53 -12.89 11.69
CA GLU A 96 4.63 -14.02 11.95
C GLU A 96 4.43 -14.84 10.66
N PRO A 97 4.20 -16.16 10.76
CA PRO A 97 3.93 -16.99 9.60
C PRO A 97 2.78 -16.44 8.75
N GLY A 98 2.99 -16.37 7.43
CA GLY A 98 1.99 -15.89 6.48
C GLY A 98 1.85 -14.37 6.40
N GLN A 99 2.57 -13.60 7.20
CA GLN A 99 2.55 -12.14 7.13
C GLN A 99 3.59 -11.61 6.14
N ASP A 100 3.15 -10.68 5.29
CA ASP A 100 3.99 -10.06 4.26
C ASP A 100 4.83 -8.89 4.78
N ARG A 101 4.65 -8.53 6.05
CA ARG A 101 5.33 -7.43 6.75
C ARG A 101 5.61 -7.84 8.19
N PRO A 102 6.64 -7.28 8.83
CA PRO A 102 6.88 -7.52 10.23
C PRO A 102 5.88 -6.78 11.11
N ILE A 103 5.74 -7.26 12.34
CA ILE A 103 5.04 -6.55 13.41
C ILE A 103 5.65 -5.15 13.56
N GLY A 104 4.80 -4.14 13.72
CA GLY A 104 5.23 -2.75 13.76
C GLY A 104 4.97 -1.98 12.47
N PHE A 105 4.54 -2.65 11.39
CA PHE A 105 4.23 -2.02 10.10
C PHE A 105 2.76 -2.12 9.75
N SER A 106 2.14 -0.94 9.67
CA SER A 106 0.81 -0.74 9.15
C SER A 106 0.81 -0.63 7.62
N LYS A 107 -0.35 -0.92 7.01
CA LYS A 107 -0.57 -0.72 5.58
C LYS A 107 -1.84 0.07 5.36
N ARG A 108 -1.76 1.07 4.48
CA ARG A 108 -2.88 1.93 4.11
C ARG A 108 -2.96 2.09 2.60
N ARG A 109 -4.14 1.83 2.05
CA ARG A 109 -4.44 2.12 0.65
C ARG A 109 -4.66 3.62 0.51
N MET A 110 -3.78 4.25 -0.23
CA MET A 110 -4.01 5.56 -0.85
C MET A 110 -3.88 5.37 -2.36
N PHE A 111 -3.58 6.41 -3.12
CA PHE A 111 -3.22 6.32 -4.55
C PHE A 111 -2.33 5.10 -4.84
N VAL A 112 -1.31 4.88 -3.99
CA VAL A 112 -0.57 3.60 -3.84
C VAL A 112 -0.69 3.10 -2.41
N ASP A 113 -0.50 1.79 -2.23
CA ASP A 113 -0.32 1.23 -0.89
C ASP A 113 0.92 1.83 -0.25
N ARG A 114 0.79 2.35 0.98
CA ARG A 114 1.91 2.83 1.78
C ARG A 114 2.00 2.06 3.08
N VAL A 115 3.23 1.84 3.53
CA VAL A 115 3.54 1.26 4.82
C VAL A 115 4.12 2.29 5.75
N GLY A 116 3.70 2.26 7.01
CA GLY A 116 4.20 3.15 8.05
C GLY A 116 4.41 2.39 9.34
N LEU A 117 5.35 2.90 10.15
CA LEU A 117 5.56 2.37 11.49
C LEU A 117 4.32 2.64 12.36
N ASN A 118 3.90 1.65 13.16
CA ASN A 118 2.86 1.78 14.17
C ASN A 118 3.43 1.52 15.57
N CYS A 119 2.57 1.55 16.59
CA CYS A 119 2.98 1.40 17.99
C CYS A 119 3.73 0.09 18.28
N ALA A 120 3.44 -0.99 17.58
CA ALA A 120 4.03 -2.30 17.84
C ALA A 120 5.53 -2.37 17.50
N VAL A 121 6.09 -1.40 16.77
CA VAL A 121 7.55 -1.35 16.57
C VAL A 121 8.31 -1.18 17.89
N CYS A 122 7.73 -0.43 18.83
CA CYS A 122 8.29 -0.19 20.16
C CYS A 122 7.59 -0.99 21.25
N HIS A 123 6.32 -1.39 21.03
CA HIS A 123 5.46 -2.05 22.01
C HIS A 123 5.08 -3.48 21.65
N ALA A 124 5.94 -4.20 20.94
CA ALA A 124 5.87 -5.65 20.86
C ALA A 124 7.28 -6.22 21.06
N GLY A 125 7.38 -7.21 21.94
CA GLY A 125 8.65 -7.87 22.27
C GLY A 125 8.54 -9.39 22.13
N THR A 126 9.66 -10.07 22.33
CA THR A 126 9.68 -11.53 22.41
C THR A 126 10.32 -12.01 23.71
N VAL A 127 9.81 -13.12 24.22
CA VAL A 127 10.41 -13.86 25.32
C VAL A 127 10.52 -15.33 24.94
N ARG A 128 11.47 -16.02 25.56
CA ARG A 128 11.68 -17.46 25.40
C ARG A 128 11.79 -18.06 26.80
N ASP A 129 11.22 -19.25 27.02
CA ASP A 129 11.24 -19.88 28.35
C ASP A 129 12.61 -20.50 28.66
N THR A 130 13.30 -20.96 27.62
CA THR A 130 14.68 -21.47 27.67
C THR A 130 15.50 -20.92 26.49
N PRO A 131 16.84 -20.97 26.54
CA PRO A 131 17.68 -20.52 25.42
C PRO A 131 17.31 -21.11 24.05
N ASP A 132 16.87 -22.37 24.04
CA ASP A 132 16.56 -23.14 22.82
C ASP A 132 15.08 -23.08 22.40
N SER A 133 14.19 -22.56 23.25
CA SER A 133 12.76 -22.46 22.93
C SER A 133 12.49 -21.40 21.86
N THR A 134 11.49 -21.66 21.00
CA THR A 134 11.01 -20.67 20.03
C THR A 134 10.50 -19.44 20.77
N PRO A 135 10.97 -18.23 20.44
CA PRO A 135 10.48 -17.01 21.07
C PRO A 135 8.98 -16.81 20.79
N ARG A 136 8.21 -16.48 21.83
CA ARG A 136 6.82 -16.04 21.69
C ARG A 136 6.74 -14.53 21.64
N VAL A 137 5.87 -14.01 20.78
CA VAL A 137 5.57 -12.58 20.71
C VAL A 137 4.62 -12.20 21.85
N ILE A 138 4.93 -11.13 22.57
CA ILE A 138 4.05 -10.51 23.55
C ILE A 138 3.72 -9.09 23.06
N THR A 139 2.44 -8.86 22.72
CA THR A 139 1.93 -7.53 22.41
C THR A 139 1.98 -6.66 23.67
N THR A 140 2.13 -5.35 23.49
CA THR A 140 2.27 -4.33 24.55
C THR A 140 3.55 -4.43 25.41
N MET A 141 4.41 -5.43 25.17
CA MET A 141 5.73 -5.53 25.79
C MET A 141 6.72 -4.54 25.15
N PRO A 142 7.69 -3.97 25.91
CA PRO A 142 8.79 -3.23 25.31
C PRO A 142 9.55 -4.06 24.27
N SER A 143 9.76 -3.48 23.09
CA SER A 143 10.55 -4.12 22.03
C SER A 143 12.00 -4.30 22.48
N ASN A 144 12.45 -5.55 22.46
CA ASN A 144 13.79 -5.96 22.91
C ASN A 144 14.66 -6.52 21.78
N THR A 145 14.20 -6.45 20.53
CA THR A 145 14.91 -7.01 19.36
C THR A 145 15.21 -5.96 18.30
N VAL A 146 14.33 -4.98 18.11
CA VAL A 146 14.39 -4.05 16.97
C VAL A 146 15.52 -3.02 17.12
N ASN A 147 16.40 -2.94 16.12
CA ASN A 147 17.36 -1.86 15.96
C ASN A 147 16.76 -0.74 15.09
N LEU A 148 15.91 0.09 15.70
CA LEU A 148 15.17 1.13 15.00
C LEU A 148 16.10 2.20 14.39
N SER A 149 17.17 2.58 15.08
CA SER A 149 18.15 3.54 14.59
C SER A 149 18.79 3.09 13.28
N ARG A 150 19.12 1.80 13.17
CA ARG A 150 19.68 1.24 11.93
C ARG A 150 18.65 1.14 10.81
N TYR A 151 17.38 0.88 11.13
CA TYR A 151 16.28 0.99 10.14
C TYR A 151 16.12 2.41 9.61
N ILE A 152 16.10 3.42 10.49
CA ILE A 152 16.00 4.83 10.10
C ILE A 152 17.20 5.20 9.22
N LYS A 153 18.41 4.80 9.61
CA LYS A 153 19.63 5.00 8.81
C LYS A 153 19.48 4.38 7.42
N PHE A 154 19.08 3.10 7.34
CA PHE A 154 18.87 2.40 6.08
C PHE A 154 17.90 3.13 5.15
N ILE A 155 16.69 3.46 5.65
CA ILE A 155 15.67 4.15 4.84
C ILE A 155 16.09 5.57 4.46
N SER A 156 16.90 6.24 5.27
CA SER A 156 17.40 7.59 4.98
C SER A 156 18.56 7.59 3.98
N GLU A 157 19.37 6.54 3.92
CA GLU A 157 20.55 6.46 3.05
C GLU A 157 20.26 5.91 1.66
N VAL A 158 19.36 4.92 1.54
CA VAL A 158 19.07 4.28 0.24
C VAL A 158 18.61 5.24 -0.86
N PRO A 159 17.84 6.32 -0.62
CA PRO A 159 17.40 7.21 -1.69
C PRO A 159 18.55 7.95 -2.40
N PHE A 160 19.71 8.04 -1.76
CA PHE A 160 20.91 8.70 -2.31
C PHE A 160 21.87 7.72 -3.02
N ASP A 161 21.58 6.42 -2.99
CA ASP A 161 22.39 5.42 -3.67
C ASP A 161 21.94 5.30 -5.15
N PRO A 162 22.84 5.28 -6.15
CA PRO A 162 22.48 5.20 -7.57
C PRO A 162 21.61 3.99 -7.96
N ARG A 163 21.64 2.94 -7.14
CA ARG A 163 20.79 1.74 -7.32
C ARG A 163 19.32 2.02 -7.00
N PHE A 164 19.00 3.11 -6.27
CA PHE A 164 17.64 3.58 -6.03
C PHE A 164 17.14 4.31 -7.28
N ASN A 165 16.70 3.53 -8.27
CA ASN A 165 16.12 4.05 -9.50
C ASN A 165 14.93 3.19 -9.94
N PRO A 166 13.99 3.77 -10.72
CA PRO A 166 12.77 3.09 -11.12
C PRO A 166 12.99 1.76 -11.84
N ASP A 167 13.96 1.67 -12.75
CA ASP A 167 14.17 0.48 -13.57
C ASP A 167 14.60 -0.70 -12.69
N ARG A 168 15.51 -0.47 -11.72
CA ARG A 168 15.93 -1.50 -10.76
C ARG A 168 14.82 -1.88 -9.78
N ILE A 169 14.06 -0.90 -9.29
CA ILE A 169 12.92 -1.13 -8.39
C ILE A 169 11.86 -1.99 -9.09
N LEU A 170 11.47 -1.61 -10.32
CA LEU A 170 10.46 -2.35 -11.10
C LEU A 170 10.95 -3.76 -11.49
N ALA A 171 12.24 -3.92 -11.79
CA ALA A 171 12.83 -5.23 -12.05
C ALA A 171 12.76 -6.13 -10.82
N GLU A 172 13.08 -5.61 -9.63
CA GLU A 172 13.02 -6.37 -8.39
C GLU A 172 11.58 -6.72 -7.98
N ILE A 173 10.63 -5.78 -8.16
CA ILE A 173 9.20 -6.05 -7.95
C ILE A 173 8.73 -7.23 -8.83
N ALA A 174 9.13 -7.24 -10.11
CA ALA A 174 8.79 -8.32 -11.03
C ALA A 174 9.46 -9.66 -10.65
N ALA A 175 10.71 -9.62 -10.15
CA ALA A 175 11.42 -10.79 -9.66
C ALA A 175 10.73 -11.44 -8.44
N GLN A 176 10.06 -10.63 -7.61
CA GLN A 176 9.24 -11.12 -6.48
C GLN A 176 7.84 -11.59 -6.90
N GLY A 177 7.58 -11.72 -8.20
CA GLY A 177 6.36 -12.32 -8.75
C GLY A 177 5.20 -11.34 -9.01
N GLU A 178 5.38 -10.06 -8.70
CA GLU A 178 4.34 -9.05 -8.90
C GLU A 178 4.35 -8.48 -10.33
N LYS A 179 3.20 -8.50 -11.00
CA LYS A 179 3.07 -8.07 -12.39
C LYS A 179 2.30 -6.76 -12.50
N PHE A 180 3.03 -5.65 -12.44
CA PHE A 180 2.43 -4.33 -12.61
C PHE A 180 1.88 -4.12 -14.02
N ASN A 181 0.67 -3.57 -14.09
CA ASN A 181 0.08 -3.06 -15.33
C ASN A 181 0.80 -1.77 -15.80
N PRO A 182 0.57 -1.30 -17.04
CA PRO A 182 1.26 -0.12 -17.57
C PRO A 182 1.08 1.15 -16.73
N ILE A 183 -0.10 1.35 -16.12
CA ILE A 183 -0.37 2.51 -15.27
C ILE A 183 0.44 2.42 -13.97
N GLN A 184 0.49 1.25 -13.34
CA GLN A 184 1.31 1.02 -12.15
C GLN A 184 2.79 1.22 -12.44
N LYS A 185 3.30 0.74 -13.58
CA LYS A 185 4.68 1.00 -14.00
C LYS A 185 4.97 2.49 -14.17
N LEU A 186 4.02 3.24 -14.73
CA LEU A 186 4.15 4.69 -14.88
C LEU A 186 4.15 5.41 -13.53
N ILE A 187 3.34 4.97 -12.56
CA ILE A 187 3.28 5.53 -11.21
C ILE A 187 4.61 5.34 -10.44
N TYR A 188 5.33 4.27 -10.72
CA TYR A 188 6.58 3.91 -10.05
C TYR A 188 7.84 4.33 -10.83
N ARG A 189 7.67 5.07 -11.93
CA ARG A 189 8.75 5.74 -12.68
C ARG A 189 8.95 7.17 -12.21
#